data_AF-A0A5C6C6U3-F1
#
_entry.id   AF-A0A5C6C6U3-F1
#
_cell.length_a   1.000
_cell.length_b   1.000
_cell.length_c   1.000
_cell.angle_alpha   90.00
_cell.angle_beta   90.00
_cell.angle_gamma   90.00
#
_symmetry.space_group_name_H-M   'P 1'
#
loop_
_entity.id
_entity.type
_entity.pdbx_description
1 polymer ?
#
loop_
_entity_poly.entity_id
_entity_poly.type
_entity_poly.pdbx_seq_one_letter_code
_entity_poly.pdbx_strand_id
1 'polypeptide(L)'
;MSVDYETVEASYDRCLENDGFYDTFYEKFLAKSEEIPPMFADTDFRRQKQMIRMSVRMLVRLGAGEDGTKLAISKLGESHSRRQHNVRPELYGLWLDALCESIAQYDPECTPELEQQWRDTMQAGIEMMISVY
;
A
#
# COMPACT_ATOMS: atom_id res chain seq x y z
N MET A 1 -3.83 8.77 -18.43
CA MET A 1 -2.85 7.93 -19.15
C MET A 1 -3.13 6.48 -18.75
N SER A 2 -2.80 5.48 -19.56
CA SER A 2 -2.87 4.08 -19.11
C SER A 2 -1.70 3.81 -18.18
N VAL A 3 -1.94 3.15 -17.04
CA VAL A 3 -0.88 2.72 -16.13
C VAL A 3 0.03 1.71 -16.84
N ASP A 4 1.34 1.90 -16.73
CA ASP A 4 2.35 0.93 -17.14
C ASP A 4 2.77 0.09 -15.93
N TYR A 5 2.14 -1.07 -15.80
CA TYR A 5 2.33 -1.97 -14.66
C TYR A 5 3.73 -2.59 -14.60
N GLU A 6 4.41 -2.76 -15.75
CA GLU A 6 5.79 -3.25 -15.76
C GLU A 6 6.71 -2.23 -15.11
N THR A 7 6.50 -0.94 -15.39
CA THR A 7 7.25 0.15 -14.75
C THR A 7 6.98 0.23 -13.24
N VAL A 8 5.72 0.05 -12.81
CA VAL A 8 5.36 0.00 -11.37
C VAL A 8 6.00 -1.21 -10.67
N GLU A 9 5.99 -2.38 -11.30
CA GLU A 9 6.63 -3.57 -10.74
C GLU A 9 8.14 -3.43 -10.65
N ALA A 10 8.80 -2.89 -11.68
CA ALA A 10 10.24 -2.60 -11.65
C ALA A 10 10.62 -1.59 -10.57
N SER A 11 9.81 -0.54 -10.40
CA SER A 11 9.94 0.44 -9.31
C SER A 11 9.86 -0.23 -7.94
N TYR A 12 8.91 -1.17 -7.78
CA TYR A 12 8.75 -1.89 -6.53
C TYR A 12 9.96 -2.79 -6.24
N ASP A 13 10.46 -3.49 -7.25
CA ASP A 13 11.63 -4.35 -7.09
C ASP A 13 12.86 -3.54 -6.66
N ARG A 14 13.11 -2.36 -7.25
CA ARG A 14 14.17 -1.45 -6.80
C ARG A 14 14.00 -0.99 -5.36
N CYS A 15 12.77 -0.64 -4.95
CA CYS A 15 12.50 -0.30 -3.55
C CYS A 15 12.85 -1.45 -2.60
N LEU A 16 12.55 -2.69 -3.00
CA LEU A 16 12.76 -3.90 -2.20
C LEU A 16 14.21 -4.39 -2.16
N GLU A 17 15.13 -3.81 -2.95
CA GLU A 17 16.57 -4.07 -2.83
C GLU A 17 17.16 -3.55 -1.51
N ASN A 18 16.44 -2.65 -0.83
CA ASN A 18 16.82 -2.13 0.46
C ASN A 18 15.86 -2.56 1.57
N ASP A 19 16.37 -3.30 2.55
CA ASP A 19 15.58 -3.83 3.68
C ASP A 19 14.91 -2.73 4.53
N GLY A 20 15.40 -1.48 4.46
CA GLY A 20 14.85 -0.33 5.19
C GLY A 20 13.60 0.29 4.57
N PHE A 21 13.17 -0.12 3.37
CA PHE A 21 12.01 0.47 2.69
C PHE A 21 10.75 0.49 3.57
N TYR A 22 10.41 -0.67 4.15
CA TYR A 22 9.21 -0.77 4.98
C TYR A 22 9.36 -0.17 6.37
N ASP A 23 10.59 -0.02 6.88
CA ASP A 23 10.82 0.72 8.12
C ASP A 23 10.52 2.21 7.90
N THR A 24 11.02 2.79 6.81
CA THR A 24 10.71 4.17 6.42
C THR A 24 9.22 4.37 6.13
N PHE A 25 8.58 3.42 5.44
CA PHE A 25 7.14 3.46 5.21
C PHE A 25 6.34 3.55 6.51
N TYR A 26 6.65 2.69 7.49
CA TYR A 26 5.93 2.73 8.77
C TYR A 26 6.25 3.97 9.59
N GLU A 27 7.50 4.44 9.60
CA GLU A 27 7.86 5.72 10.23
C GLU A 27 7.01 6.87 9.68
N LYS A 28 6.94 7.00 8.36
CA LYS A 28 6.14 8.04 7.68
C LYS A 28 4.66 7.86 7.97
N PHE A 29 4.12 6.65 7.81
CA PHE A 29 2.68 6.40 7.94
C PHE A 29 2.17 6.64 9.37
N LEU A 30 2.91 6.16 10.38
CA LEU A 30 2.56 6.38 11.79
C LEU A 30 2.60 7.87 12.16
N ALA A 31 3.40 8.69 11.47
CA ALA A 31 3.48 10.12 11.68
C ALA A 31 2.40 10.94 10.96
N LYS A 32 1.61 10.35 10.05
CA LYS A 32 0.61 11.09 9.25
C LYS A 32 -0.60 11.59 10.04
N SER A 33 -0.94 10.94 11.14
CA SER A 33 -2.06 11.32 12.01
C SER A 33 -1.91 10.69 13.39
N GLU A 34 -2.31 11.41 14.44
CA GLU A 34 -2.34 10.90 15.82
C GLU A 34 -3.27 9.68 15.99
N GLU A 35 -4.17 9.45 15.02
CA GLU A 35 -5.12 8.35 15.03
C GLU A 35 -4.50 7.02 14.57
N ILE A 36 -3.37 7.04 13.85
CA ILE A 36 -2.76 5.86 13.26
C ILE A 36 -1.94 5.06 14.29
N PRO A 37 -1.03 5.64 15.09
CA PRO A 37 -0.22 4.87 16.04
C PRO A 37 -1.00 3.96 17.00
N PRO A 38 -2.15 4.39 17.58
CA PRO A 38 -2.95 3.52 18.43
C PRO A 38 -3.43 2.23 17.75
N MET A 39 -3.67 2.26 16.43
CA MET A 39 -4.10 1.08 15.65
C MET A 39 -3.01 0.02 15.54
N PHE A 40 -1.74 0.41 15.77
CA PHE A 40 -0.58 -0.46 15.67
C PHE A 40 0.08 -0.77 17.03
N ALA A 41 -0.53 -0.35 18.16
CA ALA A 41 0.08 -0.44 19.50
C ALA A 41 0.56 -1.86 19.88
N ASP A 42 -0.20 -2.89 19.50
CA ASP A 42 0.11 -4.30 19.77
C ASP A 42 0.62 -5.06 18.53
N THR A 43 1.14 -4.34 17.53
CA THR A 43 1.58 -4.93 16.27
C THR A 43 3.01 -5.48 16.34
N ASP A 44 3.19 -6.74 15.96
CA ASP A 44 4.52 -7.26 15.61
C ASP A 44 4.94 -6.71 14.25
N PHE A 45 5.74 -5.64 14.26
CA PHE A 45 6.21 -5.00 13.04
C PHE A 45 7.08 -5.88 12.15
N ARG A 46 7.74 -6.93 12.68
CA ARG A 46 8.48 -7.86 11.81
C ARG A 46 7.52 -8.64 10.93
N ARG A 47 6.45 -9.17 11.54
CA ARG A 47 5.38 -9.87 10.81
C ARG A 47 4.60 -8.92 9.92
N GLN A 48 4.27 -7.73 10.42
CA GLN A 48 3.50 -6.72 9.69
C GLN A 48 4.21 -6.31 8.38
N LYS A 49 5.52 -6.09 8.42
CA LYS A 49 6.33 -5.76 7.23
C LYS A 49 6.29 -6.87 6.16
N GLN A 50 6.22 -8.14 6.56
CA GLN A 50 6.05 -9.24 5.61
C GLN A 50 4.64 -9.25 5.00
N MET A 51 3.61 -9.00 5.81
CA MET A 51 2.22 -8.97 5.33
C MET A 51 1.98 -7.82 4.36
N ILE A 52 2.48 -6.61 4.67
CA ILE A 52 2.32 -5.45 3.78
C ILE A 52 3.10 -5.62 2.47
N ARG A 53 4.27 -6.27 2.49
CA ARG A 53 5.02 -6.61 1.26
C ARG A 53 4.20 -7.49 0.33
N MET A 54 3.54 -8.52 0.89
CA MET A 54 2.67 -9.40 0.13
C MET A 54 1.42 -8.68 -0.37
N SER A 55 0.79 -7.84 0.44
CA SER A 55 -0.43 -7.13 0.04
C SER A 55 -0.16 -6.07 -1.03
N VAL A 56 0.94 -5.31 -0.95
CA VAL A 56 1.31 -4.35 -2.01
C VAL A 56 1.57 -5.07 -3.33
N ARG A 57 2.30 -6.21 -3.34
CA ARG A 57 2.49 -7.01 -4.57
C ARG A 57 1.14 -7.48 -5.14
N MET A 58 0.21 -7.88 -4.27
CA MET A 58 -1.13 -8.31 -4.68
C MET A 58 -1.93 -7.16 -5.32
N LEU A 59 -1.84 -5.95 -4.77
CA LEU A 59 -2.49 -4.75 -5.32
C LEU A 59 -1.90 -4.36 -6.68
N VAL A 60 -0.58 -4.44 -6.85
CA VAL A 60 0.08 -4.23 -8.16
C VAL A 60 -0.44 -5.21 -9.21
N ARG A 61 -0.52 -6.51 -8.87
CA ARG A 61 -1.07 -7.55 -9.76
C ARG A 61 -2.54 -7.35 -10.10
N LEU A 62 -3.35 -6.93 -9.13
CA LEU A 62 -4.75 -6.57 -9.38
C LEU A 62 -4.82 -5.45 -10.42
N GLY A 63 -4.02 -4.40 -10.25
CA GLY A 63 -3.91 -3.30 -11.21
C GLY A 63 -3.59 -3.83 -12.62
N ALA A 64 -2.60 -4.72 -12.73
CA ALA A 64 -2.21 -5.37 -13.98
C ALA A 64 -3.30 -6.27 -14.62
N GLY A 65 -4.49 -6.38 -14.02
CA GLY A 65 -5.61 -7.16 -14.53
C GLY A 65 -5.60 -8.63 -14.10
N GLU A 66 -4.76 -9.00 -13.13
CA GLU A 66 -4.77 -10.36 -12.57
C GLU A 66 -5.96 -10.56 -11.62
N ASP A 67 -7.08 -10.98 -12.20
CA ASP A 67 -8.35 -11.23 -11.50
C ASP A 67 -8.26 -12.26 -10.35
N GLY A 68 -7.23 -13.11 -10.34
CA GLY A 68 -7.00 -14.11 -9.29
C GLY A 68 -6.81 -13.53 -7.88
N THR A 69 -6.56 -12.22 -7.78
CA THR A 69 -6.33 -11.51 -6.51
C THR A 69 -7.61 -10.90 -5.90
N LYS A 70 -8.70 -10.77 -6.66
CA LYS A 70 -9.93 -10.07 -6.22
C LYS A 70 -10.53 -10.64 -4.93
N LEU A 71 -10.62 -11.97 -4.82
CA LEU A 71 -11.14 -12.61 -3.61
C LEU A 71 -10.26 -12.35 -2.38
N ALA A 72 -8.94 -12.31 -2.56
CA ALA A 72 -8.01 -12.04 -1.48
C ALA A 72 -8.09 -10.58 -1.03
N ILE A 73 -8.21 -9.63 -1.97
CA ILE A 73 -8.39 -8.20 -1.67
C ILE A 73 -9.74 -7.94 -0.99
N SER A 74 -10.82 -8.60 -1.43
CA SER A 74 -12.11 -8.52 -0.74
C SER A 74 -12.02 -9.00 0.71
N LYS A 75 -11.34 -10.12 0.98
CA LYS A 75 -11.09 -10.60 2.35
C LYS A 75 -10.21 -9.63 3.16
N LEU A 76 -9.26 -8.96 2.52
CA LEU A 76 -8.46 -7.91 3.15
C LEU A 76 -9.32 -6.69 3.50
N GLY A 77 -10.25 -6.30 2.62
CA GLY A 77 -11.23 -5.25 2.88
C GLY A 77 -12.12 -5.57 4.09
N GLU A 78 -12.63 -6.80 4.18
CA GLU A 78 -13.44 -7.26 5.32
C GLU A 78 -12.67 -7.17 6.65
N SER A 79 -11.35 -7.46 6.66
CA SER A 79 -10.54 -7.28 7.88
C SER A 79 -10.32 -5.82 8.25
N HIS A 80 -10.34 -4.92 7.27
CA HIS A 80 -10.19 -3.47 7.48
C HIS A 80 -11.54 -2.76 7.71
N SER A 81 -12.67 -3.45 7.52
CA SER A 81 -14.02 -2.94 7.69
C SER A 81 -14.33 -2.44 9.11
N ARG A 82 -15.44 -1.72 9.27
CA ARG A 82 -15.99 -1.29 10.58
C ARG A 82 -16.19 -2.43 11.56
N ARG A 83 -16.39 -3.65 11.06
CA ARG A 83 -16.69 -4.85 11.87
C ARG A 83 -15.44 -5.48 12.48
N GLN A 84 -14.26 -5.11 11.99
CA GLN A 84 -12.98 -5.65 12.42
C GLN A 84 -12.04 -4.52 12.84
N HIS A 85 -10.99 -4.22 12.07
CA HIS A 85 -10.00 -3.22 12.45
C HIS A 85 -10.50 -1.77 12.35
N ASN A 86 -11.69 -1.54 11.78
CA ASN A 86 -12.33 -0.23 11.69
C ASN A 86 -11.41 0.85 11.09
N VAL A 87 -10.73 0.48 10.00
CA VAL A 87 -9.83 1.38 9.28
C VAL A 87 -10.66 2.32 8.42
N ARG A 88 -10.84 3.56 8.88
CA ARG A 88 -11.71 4.51 8.20
C ARG A 88 -11.18 4.85 6.79
N PRO A 89 -12.06 5.03 5.79
CA PRO A 89 -11.69 5.32 4.40
C PRO A 89 -10.70 6.48 4.22
N GLU A 90 -10.77 7.49 5.09
CA GLU A 90 -9.90 8.68 5.00
C GLU A 90 -8.43 8.36 5.29
N LEU A 91 -8.15 7.26 6.01
CA LEU A 91 -6.78 6.85 6.35
C LEU A 91 -6.02 6.25 5.15
N TYR A 92 -6.72 5.77 4.12
CA TYR A 92 -6.07 5.20 2.93
C TYR A 92 -5.34 6.26 2.10
N GLY A 93 -5.81 7.52 2.10
CA GLY A 93 -5.08 8.62 1.47
C GLY A 93 -3.73 8.86 2.15
N LEU A 94 -3.71 8.88 3.49
CA LEU A 94 -2.48 9.03 4.28
C LEU A 94 -1.53 7.83 4.10
N TRP A 95 -2.08 6.62 4.00
CA TRP A 95 -1.34 5.40 3.71
C TRP A 95 -0.66 5.49 2.34
N LEU A 96 -1.39 5.94 1.32
CA LEU A 96 -0.88 6.06 -0.05
C LEU A 96 0.20 7.15 -0.15
N ASP A 97 0.02 8.28 0.55
CA ASP A 97 1.05 9.32 0.63
C ASP A 97 2.33 8.79 1.27
N ALA A 98 2.24 8.06 2.38
CA ALA A 98 3.40 7.47 3.03
C ALA A 98 4.11 6.44 2.14
N LEU A 99 3.36 5.66 1.36
CA LEU A 99 3.92 4.72 0.38
C LEU A 99 4.68 5.45 -0.72
N CYS A 100 4.05 6.44 -1.37
CA CYS A 100 4.66 7.23 -2.44
C CYS A 100 5.90 8.01 -1.97
N GLU A 101 5.87 8.62 -0.79
CA GLU A 101 7.03 9.28 -0.20
C GLU A 101 8.18 8.31 0.10
N SER A 102 7.86 7.06 0.46
CA SER A 102 8.87 6.03 0.66
C SER A 102 9.44 5.57 -0.67
N ILE A 103 8.60 5.38 -1.69
CA ILE A 103 9.05 5.02 -3.04
C ILE A 103 9.99 6.10 -3.59
N ALA A 104 9.65 7.37 -3.46
CA ALA A 104 10.50 8.47 -3.90
C ALA A 104 11.89 8.50 -3.20
N GLN A 105 11.99 7.93 -2.01
CA GLN A 105 13.26 7.84 -1.27
C GLN A 105 14.10 6.61 -1.67
N TYR A 106 13.47 5.53 -2.09
CA TYR A 106 14.13 4.23 -2.32
C TYR A 106 14.24 3.82 -3.77
N ASP A 107 13.43 4.39 -4.65
CA ASP A 107 13.53 4.22 -6.09
C ASP A 107 14.25 5.46 -6.70
N PRO A 108 15.53 5.34 -7.09
CA PRO A 108 16.27 6.45 -7.71
C PRO A 108 15.73 6.88 -9.07
N GLU A 109 14.86 6.08 -9.68
CA GLU A 109 14.19 6.37 -10.95
C GLU A 109 12.76 6.92 -10.74
N CYS A 110 12.35 7.16 -9.49
CA CYS A 110 11.02 7.69 -9.20
C CYS A 110 10.85 9.11 -9.76
N THR A 111 9.97 9.24 -10.77
CA THR A 111 9.54 10.53 -11.33
C THR A 111 8.12 10.87 -10.85
N PRO A 112 7.67 12.13 -10.97
CA PRO A 112 6.27 12.49 -10.67
C PRO A 112 5.25 11.65 -11.46
N GLU A 113 5.57 11.29 -12.70
CA GLU A 113 4.73 10.42 -13.52
C GLU A 113 4.67 8.99 -12.96
N LEU A 114 5.79 8.45 -12.49
CA LEU A 114 5.82 7.12 -11.86
C LEU A 114 5.10 7.13 -10.50
N GLU A 115 5.23 8.20 -9.71
CA GLU A 115 4.43 8.37 -8.48
C GLU A 115 2.93 8.34 -8.79
N GLN A 116 2.49 9.05 -9.84
CA GLN A 116 1.08 9.04 -10.24
C GLN A 116 0.62 7.63 -10.66
N GLN A 117 1.47 6.87 -11.37
CA GLN A 117 1.15 5.49 -11.72
C GLN A 117 1.03 4.58 -10.50
N TRP A 118 1.87 4.77 -9.48
CA TRP A 118 1.72 4.09 -8.19
C TRP A 118 0.38 4.38 -7.53
N ARG A 119 -0.02 5.66 -7.51
CA ARG A 119 -1.33 6.09 -6.97
C ARG A 119 -2.48 5.43 -7.72
N ASP A 120 -2.46 5.50 -9.04
CA ASP A 120 -3.49 4.91 -9.90
C ASP A 120 -3.56 3.38 -9.71
N THR A 121 -2.42 2.71 -9.59
CA THR A 121 -2.35 1.25 -9.36
C THR A 121 -2.97 0.85 -8.01
N MET A 122 -2.63 1.57 -6.94
CA MET A 122 -3.15 1.24 -5.60
C MET A 122 -4.65 1.57 -5.47
N GLN A 123 -5.10 2.64 -6.13
CA GLN A 123 -6.46 3.16 -6.01
C GLN A 123 -7.52 2.09 -6.31
N ALA A 124 -7.33 1.27 -7.35
CA ALA A 124 -8.28 0.23 -7.73
C ALA A 124 -8.53 -0.80 -6.60
N GLY A 125 -7.47 -1.20 -5.89
CA GLY A 125 -7.60 -2.12 -4.76
C GLY A 125 -8.08 -1.44 -3.49
N ILE A 126 -7.70 -0.18 -3.25
CA ILE A 126 -8.23 0.64 -2.14
C ILE A 126 -9.75 0.80 -2.27
N GLU A 127 -10.26 1.12 -3.47
CA GLU A 127 -11.70 1.24 -3.73
C GLU A 127 -12.43 -0.08 -3.47
N MET A 128 -11.83 -1.21 -3.84
CA MET A 128 -12.39 -2.52 -3.55
C MET A 128 -12.46 -2.79 -2.04
N MET A 129 -11.43 -2.41 -1.28
CA MET A 129 -11.43 -2.54 0.19
C MET A 129 -12.47 -1.62 0.84
N ILE A 130 -12.58 -0.37 0.38
CA ILE A 130 -13.57 0.59 0.89
C ILE A 130 -15.00 0.14 0.57
N SER A 131 -15.23 -0.55 -0.56
CA SER A 131 -16.56 -1.01 -0.95
C SER A 131 -17.23 -1.98 0.05
N VAL A 132 -16.42 -2.60 0.93
CA VAL A 132 -16.86 -3.54 1.98
C VAL A 132 -16.70 -2.98 3.40
N TYR A 133 -16.46 -1.67 3.56
CA TYR A 133 -16.21 -1.01 4.84
C TYR A 133 -17.39 -0.97 5.81
#